data_AF-A0AAD7ZUG5-F1
#
_entry.id   AF-A0AAD7ZUG5-F1
#
_cell.length_a   1.000
_cell.length_b   1.000
_cell.length_c   1.000
_cell.angle_alpha   90.00
_cell.angle_beta   90.00
_cell.angle_gamma   90.00
#
_symmetry.space_group_name_H-M   'P 1'
#
loop_
_entity.id
_entity.type
_entity.pdbx_description
1 polymer ?
#
loop_
_entity_poly.entity_id
_entity_poly.type
_entity_poly.pdbx_seq_one_letter_code
_entity_poly.pdbx_strand_id
1 'polypeptide(L)'
;MFRYIFYIILSLAKAEDDIEDIPKHAREQINVILSEGGFLDRGEELPPFSPVMPVRAPPYADEEIESERPSSPPLYEVPSYAEVQAAEEGLVVIRITPDDQGRFGFNVKGGSDLNMPILVSRVAPNTPADRCYPKLNEGDQVLLINNHDVTGMVHEQVVNLIRASRDSPSGELVLMVRPSAVYETREEEEEEPPYQYVPDLPHVTALSDQPDALAESMLLLADGLASGALVAQFEQLYRKKPGLATDEAKKNENQNKNRYRDISPYDVTRVILMSGTSGDYINANYVNMEIPGSGIVNRYIATQGPLGNTVQDFWQMVVEAQSTLVVMVTPLVERGRTKCHQYWPALLQTMELGHLHVTCTKEEVEPSGSFVFREFRLTNLETEEERHISHMQYLAWPDHGVPDDSAQFLEFTDRVRKARVGMVEPTIVHCSAGIGRTGVLILMETAMCLIEANEPVYPLDIVRAMRDQRAMMIQTASQYRFVCESVHRAYSEGIVKPLPEFQRVV
;
A
#
# COMPACT_ATOMS: atom_id res chain seq x y z
N MET A 1 6.33 -30.50 -3.98
CA MET A 1 6.00 -31.52 -2.94
C MET A 1 7.25 -32.02 -2.22
N PHE A 2 8.04 -33.00 -2.70
CA PHE A 2 9.18 -33.56 -1.94
C PHE A 2 10.22 -32.55 -1.41
N ARG A 3 10.55 -31.48 -2.15
CA ARG A 3 11.44 -30.39 -1.65
C ARG A 3 10.89 -29.66 -0.41
N TYR A 4 9.57 -29.61 -0.23
CA TYR A 4 8.91 -28.83 0.83
C TYR A 4 9.08 -29.48 2.21
N ILE A 5 8.90 -30.81 2.27
CA ILE A 5 9.08 -31.61 3.50
C ILE A 5 10.53 -31.53 4.00
N PHE A 6 11.51 -31.50 3.09
CA PHE A 6 12.93 -31.44 3.44
C PHE A 6 13.33 -30.13 4.14
N TYR A 7 12.70 -29.00 3.78
CA TYR A 7 12.99 -27.70 4.39
C TYR A 7 12.30 -27.50 5.74
N ILE A 8 11.09 -28.04 5.94
CA ILE A 8 10.42 -28.03 7.26
C ILE A 8 11.30 -28.70 8.33
N ILE A 9 11.94 -29.83 7.97
CA ILE A 9 12.88 -30.55 8.86
C ILE A 9 14.11 -29.69 9.17
N LEU A 10 14.65 -28.95 8.19
CA LEU A 10 15.82 -28.07 8.38
C LEU A 10 15.50 -26.81 9.23
N SER A 11 14.26 -26.32 9.23
CA SER A 11 13.83 -25.24 10.14
C SER A 11 13.62 -25.72 11.57
N LEU A 12 13.16 -26.97 11.77
CA LEU A 12 13.00 -27.57 13.10
C LEU A 12 14.35 -27.95 13.74
N ALA A 13 15.26 -28.54 12.96
CA ALA A 13 16.60 -28.97 13.40
C ALA A 13 17.59 -27.80 13.65
N LYS A 14 17.09 -26.62 14.02
CA LYS A 14 17.86 -25.40 14.30
C LYS A 14 17.38 -24.65 15.54
N ALA A 15 16.53 -25.29 16.35
CA ALA A 15 15.92 -24.76 17.57
C ALA A 15 16.32 -25.52 18.85
N GLU A 16 17.09 -26.60 18.73
CA GLU A 16 17.63 -27.43 19.82
C GLU A 16 19.13 -27.67 19.54
N ASP A 17 19.93 -27.92 20.60
CA ASP A 17 21.42 -27.86 20.67
C ASP A 17 21.99 -26.42 20.51
N ASP A 18 22.97 -25.88 21.26
CA ASP A 18 23.83 -26.28 22.41
C ASP A 18 24.50 -24.96 22.94
N ILE A 19 24.91 -24.66 24.20
CA ILE A 19 24.87 -25.27 25.54
C ILE A 19 25.04 -24.16 26.64
N GLU A 20 24.99 -24.48 27.95
CA GLU A 20 25.31 -23.55 29.07
C GLU A 20 26.82 -23.42 29.41
N ASP A 21 27.16 -22.35 30.15
CA ASP A 21 28.32 -22.20 31.07
C ASP A 21 29.75 -21.71 30.61
N ILE A 22 29.91 -20.37 30.64
CA ILE A 22 31.00 -19.56 31.29
C ILE A 22 32.51 -19.91 31.06
N PRO A 23 33.34 -18.91 30.65
CA PRO A 23 34.50 -18.52 31.48
C PRO A 23 34.52 -17.05 31.95
N LYS A 24 35.12 -16.81 33.13
CA LYS A 24 35.03 -15.54 33.91
C LYS A 24 35.81 -14.31 33.41
N HIS A 25 36.57 -14.37 32.31
CA HIS A 25 37.62 -13.37 32.01
C HIS A 25 37.13 -12.08 31.31
N ALA A 26 35.89 -12.02 30.81
CA ALA A 26 35.37 -10.90 30.01
C ALA A 26 34.74 -9.74 30.83
N ARG A 27 35.17 -9.52 32.09
CA ARG A 27 34.54 -8.55 33.02
C ARG A 27 35.43 -7.41 33.53
N GLU A 28 36.69 -7.30 33.10
CA GLU A 28 37.65 -6.35 33.69
C GLU A 28 38.15 -5.23 32.74
N GLN A 29 37.69 -5.15 31.48
CA GLN A 29 38.12 -4.09 30.55
C GLN A 29 37.21 -2.85 30.48
N ILE A 30 36.11 -2.79 31.23
CA ILE A 30 35.14 -1.66 31.18
C ILE A 30 35.35 -0.63 32.31
N ASN A 31 36.14 -0.94 33.35
CA ASN A 31 36.32 -0.10 34.55
C ASN A 31 37.48 0.92 34.49
N VAL A 32 38.03 1.24 33.31
CA VAL A 32 39.25 2.08 33.19
C VAL A 32 38.98 3.48 32.59
N ILE A 33 37.79 3.74 32.03
CA ILE A 33 37.49 4.97 31.26
C ILE A 33 36.57 5.96 32.01
N LEU A 34 36.13 5.63 33.24
CA LEU A 34 35.19 6.45 34.03
C LEU A 34 35.78 6.96 35.36
N SER A 35 37.05 7.35 35.38
CA SER A 35 37.72 7.77 36.63
C SER A 35 38.76 8.90 36.48
N GLU A 36 38.41 10.04 35.86
CA GLU A 36 39.15 11.31 36.06
C GLU A 36 38.31 12.57 35.77
N GLY A 37 38.15 13.45 36.77
CA GLY A 37 37.54 14.79 36.69
C GLY A 37 35.99 14.86 36.54
N GLY A 38 35.24 15.71 37.25
CA GLY A 38 35.56 16.66 38.34
C GLY A 38 36.20 17.98 37.90
N PHE A 39 35.78 19.18 38.35
CA PHE A 39 34.67 19.54 39.27
C PHE A 39 34.44 21.08 39.25
N LEU A 40 33.18 21.57 39.17
CA LEU A 40 32.72 22.98 39.40
C LEU A 40 33.28 24.10 38.48
N ASP A 41 32.81 25.37 38.47
CA ASP A 41 31.46 26.00 38.56
C ASP A 41 31.61 27.54 38.41
N ARG A 42 30.62 28.25 37.79
CA ARG A 42 30.16 29.65 38.06
C ARG A 42 29.31 30.29 36.93
N GLY A 43 28.00 30.36 37.15
CA GLY A 43 27.17 31.59 37.29
C GLY A 43 27.10 32.72 36.23
N GLU A 44 25.84 33.11 35.95
CA GLU A 44 25.31 34.49 35.68
C GLU A 44 25.52 35.11 34.26
N GLU A 45 24.48 35.35 33.42
CA GLU A 45 23.43 36.42 33.40
C GLU A 45 23.92 37.73 32.69
N LEU A 46 23.24 38.48 31.78
CA LEU A 46 21.87 38.58 31.19
C LEU A 46 21.96 39.15 29.72
N PRO A 47 20.87 39.42 28.91
CA PRO A 47 20.90 39.24 27.44
C PRO A 47 20.82 40.50 26.50
N PRO A 48 19.77 40.78 25.68
CA PRO A 48 19.93 40.73 24.21
C PRO A 48 19.55 42.01 23.42
N PHE A 49 20.12 42.24 22.22
CA PHE A 49 19.59 43.23 21.26
C PHE A 49 19.87 42.97 19.76
N SER A 50 18.96 43.50 18.93
CA SER A 50 19.00 43.73 17.47
C SER A 50 17.81 44.63 17.10
N PRO A 51 17.71 45.25 15.90
CA PRO A 51 18.70 45.52 14.85
C PRO A 51 18.87 47.05 14.63
N VAL A 52 19.39 47.51 13.47
CA VAL A 52 18.93 48.70 12.69
C VAL A 52 19.81 48.91 11.43
N MET A 53 19.21 49.31 10.30
CA MET A 53 19.92 49.78 9.07
C MET A 53 20.08 51.30 9.06
N PRO A 54 20.91 51.85 8.14
CA PRO A 54 20.35 52.89 7.27
C PRO A 54 20.68 52.74 5.78
N VAL A 55 19.82 53.33 4.95
CA VAL A 55 19.86 53.34 3.47
C VAL A 55 20.65 54.53 2.92
N ARG A 56 21.41 54.35 1.82
CA ARG A 56 21.61 55.39 0.78
C ARG A 56 22.24 54.86 -0.52
N ALA A 57 21.85 55.48 -1.63
CA ALA A 57 22.38 55.33 -2.99
C ALA A 57 22.03 56.61 -3.80
N PRO A 58 22.45 56.79 -5.07
CA PRO A 58 23.69 56.37 -5.73
C PRO A 58 24.57 57.62 -6.05
N PRO A 59 25.53 57.55 -6.99
CA PRO A 59 25.28 58.20 -8.29
C PRO A 59 25.72 57.37 -9.53
N TYR A 60 25.42 57.89 -10.72
CA TYR A 60 25.66 57.29 -12.04
C TYR A 60 27.13 57.32 -12.48
N ALA A 61 27.51 56.32 -13.29
CA ALA A 61 28.38 56.46 -14.46
C ALA A 61 28.00 55.37 -15.47
N ASP A 62 27.90 55.71 -16.75
CA ASP A 62 27.59 54.77 -17.84
C ASP A 62 28.87 54.15 -18.41
N GLU A 63 28.84 52.88 -18.82
CA GLU A 63 29.74 52.32 -19.84
C GLU A 63 29.08 51.10 -20.52
N GLU A 64 29.56 50.72 -21.71
CA GLU A 64 28.71 50.15 -22.77
C GLU A 64 28.50 48.62 -22.74
N ILE A 65 27.41 48.16 -23.38
CA ILE A 65 27.07 46.74 -23.55
C ILE A 65 27.54 46.25 -24.93
N GLU A 66 28.56 45.39 -24.96
CA GLU A 66 28.83 44.57 -26.14
C GLU A 66 27.83 43.40 -26.22
N SER A 67 27.15 43.27 -27.38
CA SER A 67 26.13 42.25 -27.60
C SER A 67 26.61 41.19 -28.60
N GLU A 68 26.86 39.98 -28.11
CA GLU A 68 27.09 38.84 -29.00
C GLU A 68 25.80 38.48 -29.77
N ARG A 69 25.95 38.26 -31.08
CA ARG A 69 24.85 37.84 -31.96
C ARG A 69 24.88 36.33 -32.18
N PRO A 70 23.78 35.60 -31.92
CA PRO A 70 23.59 34.28 -32.50
C PRO A 70 23.57 34.34 -34.04
N SER A 71 24.24 33.40 -34.68
CA SER A 71 24.31 33.27 -36.14
C SER A 71 23.11 32.54 -36.73
N SER A 72 22.50 33.12 -37.77
CA SER A 72 21.70 32.48 -38.86
C SER A 72 20.60 31.47 -38.49
N PRO A 73 19.34 31.65 -38.94
CA PRO A 73 18.29 30.64 -38.77
C PRO A 73 18.59 29.36 -39.57
N PRO A 74 18.08 28.19 -39.14
CA PRO A 74 18.14 26.96 -39.92
C PRO A 74 17.29 27.05 -41.19
N LEU A 75 17.50 26.08 -42.09
CA LEU A 75 16.78 25.98 -43.36
C LEU A 75 15.29 25.71 -43.14
N TYR A 76 14.44 26.28 -43.99
CA TYR A 76 13.05 25.85 -44.11
C TYR A 76 12.99 24.43 -44.67
N GLU A 77 12.55 23.48 -43.87
CA GLU A 77 12.13 22.17 -44.37
C GLU A 77 10.88 22.34 -45.24
N VAL A 78 10.82 21.61 -46.36
CA VAL A 78 9.67 21.62 -47.25
C VAL A 78 8.65 20.60 -46.72
N PRO A 79 7.40 21.00 -46.43
CA PRO A 79 6.37 20.08 -45.93
C PRO A 79 6.21 18.86 -46.85
N SER A 80 6.09 17.69 -46.25
CA SER A 80 5.85 16.46 -47.00
C SER A 80 4.48 16.48 -47.68
N TYR A 81 4.33 15.69 -48.75
CA TYR A 81 3.06 15.59 -49.48
C TYR A 81 1.88 15.16 -48.58
N ALA A 82 2.16 14.39 -47.52
CA ALA A 82 1.19 13.98 -46.52
C ALA A 82 0.78 15.12 -45.57
N GLU A 83 1.71 15.99 -45.16
CA GLU A 83 1.41 17.18 -44.35
C GLU A 83 0.58 18.21 -45.14
N VAL A 84 0.77 18.31 -46.46
CA VAL A 84 -0.08 19.13 -47.34
C VAL A 84 -1.49 18.54 -47.47
N GLN A 85 -1.65 17.22 -47.69
CA GLN A 85 -2.97 16.58 -47.75
C GLN A 85 -3.72 16.64 -46.41
N ALA A 86 -3.03 16.44 -45.28
CA ALA A 86 -3.63 16.55 -43.95
C ALA A 86 -4.25 17.93 -43.71
N ALA A 87 -3.57 19.01 -44.16
CA ALA A 87 -4.07 20.37 -44.04
C ALA A 87 -5.34 20.63 -44.89
N GLU A 88 -5.50 19.97 -46.05
CA GLU A 88 -6.74 20.07 -46.86
C GLU A 88 -7.93 19.36 -46.20
N GLU A 89 -7.70 18.33 -45.37
CA GLU A 89 -8.74 17.65 -44.58
C GLU A 89 -8.98 18.27 -43.19
N GLY A 90 -8.30 19.39 -42.87
CA GLY A 90 -8.41 20.05 -41.57
C GLY A 90 -7.73 19.31 -40.42
N LEU A 91 -6.80 18.40 -40.72
CA LEU A 91 -5.98 17.70 -39.75
C LEU A 91 -4.67 18.44 -39.49
N VAL A 92 -4.10 18.25 -38.30
CA VAL A 92 -2.86 18.90 -37.86
C VAL A 92 -1.85 17.85 -37.45
N VAL A 93 -0.61 17.99 -37.95
CA VAL A 93 0.53 17.18 -37.50
C VAL A 93 1.26 17.93 -36.40
N ILE A 94 1.42 17.29 -35.25
CA ILE A 94 2.08 17.82 -34.05
C ILE A 94 3.30 16.97 -33.75
N ARG A 95 4.45 17.60 -33.51
CA ARG A 95 5.72 16.94 -33.18
C ARG A 95 6.11 17.33 -31.76
N ILE A 96 6.44 16.33 -30.93
CA ILE A 96 6.78 16.52 -29.53
C ILE A 96 8.06 15.75 -29.22
N THR A 97 9.14 16.47 -28.93
CA THR A 97 10.37 15.93 -28.34
C THR A 97 10.11 15.65 -26.84
N PRO A 98 10.57 14.53 -26.26
CA PRO A 98 10.42 14.27 -24.84
C PRO A 98 11.34 15.17 -24.00
N ASP A 99 11.06 15.30 -22.70
CA ASP A 99 11.97 15.93 -21.74
C ASP A 99 13.13 15.01 -21.30
N ASP A 100 13.99 15.51 -20.41
CA ASP A 100 15.15 14.80 -19.84
C ASP A 100 14.80 13.50 -19.06
N GLN A 101 13.51 13.17 -18.94
CA GLN A 101 12.98 11.96 -18.29
C GLN A 101 12.15 11.10 -19.26
N GLY A 102 12.20 11.39 -20.56
CA GLY A 102 11.48 10.64 -21.60
C GLY A 102 9.99 10.98 -21.71
N ARG A 103 9.54 12.13 -21.19
CA ARG A 103 8.11 12.47 -21.03
C ARG A 103 7.61 13.47 -22.06
N PHE A 104 6.43 13.21 -22.62
CA PHE A 104 5.75 14.14 -23.54
C PHE A 104 4.83 15.14 -22.82
N GLY A 105 4.16 14.74 -21.73
CA GLY A 105 3.43 15.69 -20.86
C GLY A 105 1.94 15.88 -21.11
N PHE A 106 1.25 14.88 -21.67
CA PHE A 106 -0.20 14.88 -21.87
C PHE A 106 -0.80 13.51 -21.53
N ASN A 107 -2.10 13.50 -21.20
CA ASN A 107 -2.91 12.30 -21.00
C ASN A 107 -3.76 12.03 -22.25
N VAL A 108 -4.09 10.76 -22.49
CA VAL A 108 -5.10 10.33 -23.47
C VAL A 108 -6.19 9.52 -22.80
N LYS A 109 -7.41 9.60 -23.34
CA LYS A 109 -8.55 8.74 -22.96
C LYS A 109 -9.24 8.14 -24.18
N GLY A 110 -10.04 7.11 -23.94
CA GLY A 110 -10.69 6.31 -24.99
C GLY A 110 -9.84 5.14 -25.47
N GLY A 111 -10.42 4.36 -26.39
CA GLY A 111 -9.98 3.03 -26.81
C GLY A 111 -11.19 2.22 -27.30
N SER A 112 -10.97 1.20 -28.13
CA SER A 112 -12.06 0.34 -28.62
C SER A 112 -12.69 -0.52 -27.51
N ASP A 113 -11.91 -0.85 -26.47
CA ASP A 113 -12.33 -1.43 -25.20
C ASP A 113 -13.26 -0.53 -24.39
N LEU A 114 -13.09 0.79 -24.50
CA LEU A 114 -13.95 1.81 -23.88
C LEU A 114 -15.06 2.31 -24.83
N ASN A 115 -15.11 1.78 -26.07
CA ASN A 115 -16.00 2.23 -27.16
C ASN A 115 -15.98 3.76 -27.36
N MET A 116 -14.80 4.39 -27.21
CA MET A 116 -14.59 5.83 -27.38
C MET A 116 -13.39 6.11 -28.29
N PRO A 117 -13.41 7.19 -29.10
CA PRO A 117 -12.24 7.61 -29.88
C PRO A 117 -11.08 8.00 -28.95
N ILE A 118 -9.85 7.94 -29.46
CA ILE A 118 -8.67 8.43 -28.74
C ILE A 118 -8.72 9.97 -28.71
N LEU A 119 -8.84 10.53 -27.51
CA LEU A 119 -8.85 11.97 -27.26
C LEU A 119 -7.71 12.34 -26.31
N VAL A 120 -7.10 13.50 -26.53
CA VAL A 120 -6.26 14.15 -25.51
C VAL A 120 -7.16 14.53 -24.34
N SER A 121 -6.93 13.97 -23.15
CA SER A 121 -7.77 14.26 -21.98
C SER A 121 -7.26 15.46 -21.18
N ARG A 122 -5.93 15.62 -21.12
CA ARG A 122 -5.26 16.66 -20.33
C ARG A 122 -3.90 17.02 -20.91
N VAL A 123 -3.50 18.29 -20.87
CA VAL A 123 -2.14 18.75 -21.23
C VAL A 123 -1.54 19.51 -20.04
N ALA A 124 -0.37 19.07 -19.53
CA ALA A 124 0.19 19.66 -18.32
C ALA A 124 0.99 20.94 -18.62
N PRO A 125 0.70 22.06 -17.91
CA PRO A 125 1.44 23.31 -18.08
C PRO A 125 2.97 23.14 -17.96
N ASN A 126 3.71 23.85 -18.81
CA ASN A 126 5.17 23.85 -18.90
C ASN A 126 5.83 22.52 -19.33
N THR A 127 5.08 21.49 -19.74
CA THR A 127 5.64 20.26 -20.32
C THR A 127 5.91 20.38 -21.83
N PRO A 128 6.60 19.42 -22.50
CA PRO A 128 6.80 19.47 -23.94
C PRO A 128 5.49 19.56 -24.75
N ALA A 129 4.42 18.87 -24.35
CA ALA A 129 3.11 18.95 -25.01
C ALA A 129 2.42 20.32 -24.86
N ASP A 130 2.60 21.03 -23.73
CA ASP A 130 2.10 22.40 -23.57
C ASP A 130 2.91 23.43 -24.38
N ARG A 131 4.21 23.15 -24.59
CA ARG A 131 5.17 23.99 -25.32
C ARG A 131 5.27 23.67 -26.83
N CYS A 132 4.68 22.58 -27.31
CA CYS A 132 4.79 22.17 -28.71
C CYS A 132 4.07 23.14 -29.67
N TYR A 133 4.51 23.14 -30.93
CA TYR A 133 3.89 23.93 -31.99
C TYR A 133 3.81 23.11 -33.29
N PRO A 134 2.63 22.95 -33.94
CA PRO A 134 1.30 23.43 -33.52
C PRO A 134 0.89 22.89 -32.15
N LYS A 135 0.11 23.68 -31.40
CA LYS A 135 -0.23 23.34 -30.00
C LYS A 135 -1.25 22.21 -29.92
N LEU A 136 -0.95 21.21 -29.09
CA LEU A 136 -1.87 20.17 -28.64
C LEU A 136 -2.85 20.71 -27.60
N ASN A 137 -4.14 20.43 -27.75
CA ASN A 137 -5.20 20.93 -26.88
C ASN A 137 -6.03 19.78 -26.28
N GLU A 138 -6.65 20.05 -25.14
CA GLU A 138 -7.56 19.12 -24.49
C GLU A 138 -8.83 18.94 -25.35
N GLY A 139 -9.21 17.69 -25.61
CA GLY A 139 -10.29 17.34 -26.53
C GLY A 139 -9.88 17.12 -27.99
N ASP A 140 -8.62 17.35 -28.38
CA ASP A 140 -8.15 17.01 -29.74
C ASP A 140 -8.17 15.49 -29.96
N GLN A 141 -8.68 15.04 -31.12
CA GLN A 141 -8.80 13.62 -31.44
C GLN A 141 -7.53 13.11 -32.13
N VAL A 142 -6.87 12.10 -31.55
CA VAL A 142 -5.68 11.46 -32.13
C VAL A 142 -6.12 10.42 -33.16
N LEU A 143 -5.56 10.50 -34.37
CA LEU A 143 -5.84 9.58 -35.48
C LEU A 143 -4.63 8.70 -35.82
N LEU A 144 -3.42 9.27 -35.86
CA LEU A 144 -2.18 8.52 -36.02
C LEU A 144 -1.13 8.89 -34.97
N ILE A 145 -0.31 7.91 -34.61
CA ILE A 145 0.87 8.03 -33.74
C ILE A 145 2.06 7.41 -34.47
N ASN A 146 3.08 8.21 -34.80
CA ASN A 146 4.25 7.78 -35.58
C ASN A 146 3.89 6.94 -36.82
N ASN A 147 2.93 7.44 -37.61
CA ASN A 147 2.32 6.81 -38.80
C ASN A 147 1.54 5.50 -38.56
N HIS A 148 1.32 5.08 -37.33
CA HIS A 148 0.35 4.02 -36.99
C HIS A 148 -1.04 4.62 -36.76
N ASP A 149 -2.04 4.16 -37.51
CA ASP A 149 -3.46 4.47 -37.26
C ASP A 149 -3.90 3.82 -35.95
N VAL A 150 -4.44 4.63 -35.03
CA VAL A 150 -4.94 4.17 -33.72
C VAL A 150 -6.44 3.91 -33.69
N THR A 151 -7.13 4.10 -34.83
CA THR A 151 -8.57 3.89 -34.97
C THR A 151 -8.95 2.43 -34.73
N GLY A 152 -9.54 2.15 -33.56
CA GLY A 152 -9.96 0.80 -33.16
C GLY A 152 -8.94 0.03 -32.30
N MET A 153 -7.79 0.62 -31.96
CA MET A 153 -6.89 0.06 -30.95
C MET A 153 -7.50 0.13 -29.55
N VAL A 154 -7.12 -0.80 -28.67
CA VAL A 154 -7.46 -0.72 -27.24
C VAL A 154 -6.57 0.29 -26.53
N HIS A 155 -7.05 0.88 -25.43
CA HIS A 155 -6.38 1.96 -24.69
C HIS A 155 -4.89 1.67 -24.40
N GLU A 156 -4.59 0.47 -23.91
CA GLU A 156 -3.23 0.03 -23.58
C GLU A 156 -2.26 0.05 -24.79
N GLN A 157 -2.73 -0.34 -25.99
CA GLN A 157 -1.92 -0.33 -27.20
C GLN A 157 -1.51 1.09 -27.61
N VAL A 158 -2.43 2.04 -27.44
CA VAL A 158 -2.20 3.47 -27.74
C VAL A 158 -1.20 4.09 -26.77
N VAL A 159 -1.33 3.79 -25.47
CA VAL A 159 -0.36 4.21 -24.45
C VAL A 159 1.03 3.61 -24.73
N ASN A 160 1.10 2.34 -25.14
CA ASN A 160 2.36 1.69 -25.49
C ASN A 160 3.01 2.27 -26.76
N LEU A 161 2.25 2.68 -27.77
CA LEU A 161 2.78 3.41 -28.94
C LEU A 161 3.36 4.78 -28.56
N ILE A 162 2.68 5.54 -27.70
CA ILE A 162 3.19 6.82 -27.19
C ILE A 162 4.52 6.59 -26.44
N ARG A 163 4.58 5.59 -25.55
CA ARG A 163 5.78 5.26 -24.79
C ARG A 163 6.96 4.83 -25.67
N ALA A 164 6.72 3.92 -26.61
CA ALA A 164 7.74 3.44 -27.55
C ALA A 164 8.28 4.52 -28.50
N SER A 165 7.60 5.67 -28.61
CA SER A 165 8.05 6.78 -29.46
C SER A 165 9.34 7.44 -28.97
N ARG A 166 9.67 7.35 -27.67
CA ARG A 166 10.98 7.79 -27.13
C ARG A 166 12.15 6.95 -27.65
N ASP A 167 11.88 5.67 -27.93
CA ASP A 167 12.83 4.66 -28.38
C ASP A 167 12.89 4.59 -29.93
N SER A 168 12.24 5.54 -30.62
CA SER A 168 12.20 5.64 -32.08
C SER A 168 13.49 6.23 -32.68
N PRO A 169 13.83 5.96 -33.96
CA PRO A 169 15.03 6.50 -34.60
C PRO A 169 15.07 8.04 -34.70
N SER A 170 13.94 8.71 -34.54
CA SER A 170 13.79 10.16 -34.48
C SER A 170 13.84 10.73 -33.07
N GLY A 171 13.61 9.92 -32.02
CA GLY A 171 13.43 10.39 -30.64
C GLY A 171 12.19 11.27 -30.42
N GLU A 172 11.31 11.38 -31.41
CA GLU A 172 10.12 12.25 -31.40
C GLU A 172 8.81 11.44 -31.40
N LEU A 173 7.79 12.03 -30.79
CA LEU A 173 6.39 11.63 -30.94
C LEU A 173 5.73 12.53 -32.00
N VAL A 174 5.31 11.93 -33.11
CA VAL A 174 4.52 12.58 -34.16
C VAL A 174 3.07 12.13 -34.04
N LEU A 175 2.17 13.08 -33.74
CA LEU A 175 0.73 12.88 -33.68
C LEU A 175 0.08 13.50 -34.92
N MET A 176 -0.83 12.77 -35.57
CA MET A 176 -1.80 13.41 -36.46
C MET A 176 -3.13 13.51 -35.71
N VAL A 177 -3.58 14.74 -35.47
CA VAL A 177 -4.80 15.05 -34.73
C VAL A 177 -5.84 15.74 -35.60
N ARG A 178 -7.11 15.55 -35.24
CA ARG A 178 -8.22 16.41 -35.68
C ARG A 178 -8.50 17.43 -34.57
N PRO A 179 -8.24 18.73 -34.78
CA PRO A 179 -8.52 19.76 -33.79
C PRO A 179 -9.99 19.79 -33.38
N SER A 180 -10.27 20.03 -32.10
CA SER A 180 -11.64 19.97 -31.59
C SER A 180 -12.52 21.13 -32.09
N ALA A 181 -13.51 20.81 -32.94
CA ALA A 181 -14.52 21.72 -33.45
C ALA A 181 -15.90 21.41 -32.83
N VAL A 182 -16.05 21.71 -31.53
CA VAL A 182 -17.30 21.68 -30.75
C VAL A 182 -17.99 20.30 -30.69
N TYR A 183 -17.54 19.45 -29.76
CA TYR A 183 -18.34 18.32 -29.26
C TYR A 183 -19.23 18.77 -28.09
N GLU A 184 -20.51 19.04 -28.35
CA GLU A 184 -21.52 19.22 -27.29
C GLU A 184 -22.00 17.86 -26.76
N THR A 185 -21.40 17.36 -25.66
CA THR A 185 -21.95 16.22 -24.92
C THR A 185 -21.79 16.36 -23.41
N ARG A 186 -22.92 16.69 -22.76
CA ARG A 186 -23.37 16.36 -21.39
C ARG A 186 -22.40 16.49 -20.20
N GLU A 187 -22.86 17.26 -19.22
CA GLU A 187 -22.28 17.42 -17.89
C GLU A 187 -22.28 16.11 -17.08
N GLU A 188 -21.15 15.41 -17.03
CA GLU A 188 -20.77 14.55 -15.91
C GLU A 188 -19.32 14.92 -15.53
N GLU A 189 -19.15 15.69 -14.44
CA GLU A 189 -17.86 16.20 -13.98
C GLU A 189 -17.04 15.13 -13.24
N GLU A 190 -16.46 14.19 -14.00
CA GLU A 190 -15.37 13.35 -13.49
C GLU A 190 -14.05 14.14 -13.48
N GLU A 191 -13.65 14.66 -12.32
CA GLU A 191 -12.32 15.26 -12.14
C GLU A 191 -11.22 14.19 -12.29
N GLU A 192 -10.51 14.20 -13.42
CA GLU A 192 -9.30 13.38 -13.60
C GLU A 192 -8.25 13.73 -12.51
N PRO A 193 -7.65 12.71 -11.86
CA PRO A 193 -6.76 12.92 -10.72
C PRO A 193 -5.53 13.79 -11.09
N PRO A 194 -4.92 14.46 -10.10
CA PRO A 194 -3.69 15.20 -10.31
C PRO A 194 -2.56 14.28 -10.78
N TYR A 195 -1.61 14.87 -11.49
CA TYR A 195 -0.57 14.22 -12.30
C TYR A 195 0.09 12.98 -11.66
N GLN A 196 -0.42 11.79 -11.97
CA GLN A 196 0.13 10.53 -11.47
C GLN A 196 1.24 10.03 -12.40
N TYR A 197 2.49 10.37 -12.07
CA TYR A 197 3.63 9.82 -12.79
C TYR A 197 3.90 8.38 -12.34
N VAL A 198 3.67 7.41 -13.23
CA VAL A 198 3.89 5.97 -13.00
C VAL A 198 5.26 5.58 -13.57
N PRO A 199 6.24 5.18 -12.74
CA PRO A 199 7.43 4.50 -13.22
C PRO A 199 7.03 3.12 -13.78
N ASP A 200 7.44 2.81 -15.01
CA ASP A 200 7.19 1.51 -15.59
C ASP A 200 8.09 0.44 -14.96
N LEU A 201 7.50 -0.63 -14.43
CA LEU A 201 8.25 -1.83 -14.08
C LEU A 201 8.72 -2.52 -15.37
N PRO A 202 10.03 -2.69 -15.61
CA PRO A 202 10.51 -3.44 -16.77
C PRO A 202 10.22 -4.94 -16.60
N HIS A 203 9.41 -5.51 -17.49
CA HIS A 203 9.27 -6.97 -17.54
C HIS A 203 10.59 -7.62 -17.95
N VAL A 204 11.01 -8.60 -17.14
CA VAL A 204 12.37 -9.15 -17.05
C VAL A 204 12.96 -9.65 -18.37
N THR A 205 14.13 -9.16 -18.75
CA THR A 205 15.22 -10.02 -19.29
C THR A 205 16.61 -9.39 -19.16
N ALA A 206 17.63 -10.24 -19.03
CA ALA A 206 19.08 -9.95 -19.16
C ALA A 206 19.76 -9.02 -18.11
N LEU A 207 20.28 -9.65 -17.06
CA LEU A 207 21.66 -9.53 -16.50
C LEU A 207 22.32 -8.14 -16.32
N SER A 208 22.81 -7.92 -15.09
CA SER A 208 23.72 -6.86 -14.61
C SER A 208 23.17 -5.42 -14.60
N ASP A 209 23.67 -4.64 -13.63
CA ASP A 209 23.51 -3.19 -13.46
C ASP A 209 22.06 -2.64 -13.40
N GLN A 210 21.16 -3.39 -12.75
CA GLN A 210 19.93 -2.83 -12.17
C GLN A 210 20.13 -2.54 -10.68
N PRO A 211 19.68 -1.39 -10.15
CA PRO A 211 19.80 -1.06 -8.74
C PRO A 211 19.02 -2.03 -7.84
N ASP A 212 19.27 -1.94 -6.54
CA ASP A 212 18.52 -2.69 -5.54
C ASP A 212 17.17 -1.99 -5.29
N ALA A 213 16.15 -2.39 -6.05
CA ALA A 213 14.81 -1.81 -5.99
C ALA A 213 14.16 -1.90 -4.60
N LEU A 214 14.52 -2.91 -3.79
CA LEU A 214 14.09 -2.97 -2.39
C LEU A 214 14.76 -1.84 -1.60
N ALA A 215 16.09 -1.70 -1.68
CA ALA A 215 16.81 -0.61 -1.03
C ALA A 215 16.34 0.79 -1.51
N GLU A 216 16.05 0.97 -2.81
CA GLU A 216 15.48 2.20 -3.36
C GLU A 216 14.08 2.48 -2.80
N SER A 217 13.21 1.47 -2.70
CA SER A 217 11.89 1.62 -2.07
C SER A 217 11.99 2.02 -0.60
N MET A 218 13.03 1.54 0.11
CA MET A 218 13.29 1.91 1.51
C MET A 218 13.86 3.32 1.66
N LEU A 219 14.67 3.79 0.71
CA LEU A 219 15.10 5.19 0.65
C LEU A 219 13.93 6.15 0.35
N LEU A 220 13.04 5.78 -0.58
CA LEU A 220 11.81 6.52 -0.88
C LEU A 220 10.84 6.52 0.33
N LEU A 221 10.77 5.41 1.07
CA LEU A 221 10.02 5.32 2.33
C LEU A 221 10.59 6.25 3.41
N ALA A 222 11.92 6.32 3.54
CA ALA A 222 12.60 7.22 4.48
C ALA A 222 12.38 8.71 4.15
N ASP A 223 12.59 9.11 2.90
CA ASP A 223 12.37 10.49 2.46
C ASP A 223 10.89 10.89 2.52
N GLY A 224 9.99 10.00 2.10
CA GLY A 224 8.54 10.20 2.19
C GLY A 224 8.00 10.32 3.62
N LEU A 225 8.70 9.73 4.61
CA LEU A 225 8.44 9.90 6.04
C LEU A 225 9.00 11.23 6.56
N ALA A 226 10.23 11.59 6.18
CA ALA A 226 10.91 12.80 6.64
C ALA A 226 10.27 14.09 6.09
N SER A 227 9.88 14.07 4.81
CA SER A 227 9.16 15.15 4.13
C SER A 227 7.67 15.22 4.49
N GLY A 228 7.11 14.14 5.03
CA GLY A 228 5.67 13.97 5.26
C GLY A 228 4.85 13.67 4.00
N ALA A 229 5.47 13.57 2.82
CA ALA A 229 4.79 13.36 1.55
C ALA A 229 3.93 12.09 1.53
N LEU A 230 4.37 11.00 2.19
CA LEU A 230 3.60 9.76 2.31
C LEU A 230 2.26 9.97 3.02
N VAL A 231 2.21 10.82 4.04
CA VAL A 231 0.97 11.10 4.77
C VAL A 231 -0.01 11.88 3.87
N ALA A 232 0.48 12.89 3.15
CA ALA A 232 -0.33 13.66 2.22
C ALA A 232 -0.91 12.77 1.09
N GLN A 233 -0.12 11.85 0.54
CA GLN A 233 -0.59 10.87 -0.45
C GLN A 233 -1.64 9.91 0.11
N PHE A 234 -1.46 9.44 1.35
CA PHE A 234 -2.44 8.57 2.03
C PHE A 234 -3.77 9.27 2.34
N GLU A 235 -3.74 10.58 2.62
CA GLU A 235 -4.94 11.40 2.81
C GLU A 235 -5.69 11.68 1.51
N GLN A 236 -4.98 11.70 0.37
CA GLN A 236 -5.57 11.77 -0.98
C GLN A 236 -6.12 10.42 -1.46
N LEU A 237 -5.52 9.29 -1.04
CA LEU A 237 -5.96 7.96 -1.43
C LEU A 237 -7.42 7.70 -1.03
N TYR A 238 -8.24 7.27 -1.98
CA TYR A 238 -9.67 7.03 -1.78
C TYR A 238 -9.97 6.16 -0.55
N ARG A 239 -10.97 6.56 0.24
CA ARG A 239 -11.40 5.82 1.44
C ARG A 239 -12.30 4.63 1.12
N LYS A 240 -13.03 4.69 0.01
CA LYS A 240 -13.85 3.62 -0.57
C LYS A 240 -13.58 3.62 -2.08
N LYS A 241 -13.36 2.46 -2.71
CA LYS A 241 -13.19 2.35 -4.16
C LYS A 241 -14.47 2.82 -4.87
N PRO A 242 -14.38 3.72 -5.87
CA PRO A 242 -15.51 4.04 -6.73
C PRO A 242 -16.14 2.79 -7.37
N GLY A 243 -17.43 2.86 -7.71
CA GLY A 243 -18.18 1.77 -8.35
C GLY A 243 -18.54 0.57 -7.45
N LEU A 244 -17.85 0.31 -6.32
CA LEU A 244 -18.15 -0.87 -5.50
C LEU A 244 -19.38 -0.69 -4.60
N ALA A 245 -20.36 -1.57 -4.77
CA ALA A 245 -21.58 -1.63 -3.96
C ALA A 245 -21.31 -2.09 -2.50
N THR A 246 -22.18 -1.68 -1.59
CA THR A 246 -22.14 -2.00 -0.14
C THR A 246 -23.58 -2.08 0.40
N ASP A 247 -24.48 -2.71 -0.33
CA ASP A 247 -25.93 -2.62 -0.19
C ASP A 247 -26.53 -3.79 0.59
N GLU A 248 -25.87 -4.95 0.60
CA GLU A 248 -26.22 -6.08 1.47
C GLU A 248 -26.16 -5.69 2.95
N ALA A 249 -25.17 -4.86 3.29
CA ALA A 249 -24.99 -4.27 4.61
C ALA A 249 -26.09 -3.27 5.02
N LYS A 250 -26.83 -2.72 4.06
CA LYS A 250 -27.88 -1.71 4.26
C LYS A 250 -29.29 -2.32 4.38
N LYS A 251 -29.48 -3.59 4.00
CA LYS A 251 -30.76 -4.31 4.17
C LYS A 251 -31.22 -4.24 5.62
N ASN A 252 -32.53 -4.09 5.83
CA ASN A 252 -33.10 -3.88 7.17
C ASN A 252 -32.78 -5.04 8.13
N GLU A 253 -32.73 -6.29 7.65
CA GLU A 253 -32.31 -7.47 8.42
C GLU A 253 -30.83 -7.49 8.83
N ASN A 254 -29.97 -6.70 8.16
CA ASN A 254 -28.51 -6.72 8.34
C ASN A 254 -27.98 -5.48 9.07
N GLN A 255 -28.74 -4.39 9.15
CA GLN A 255 -28.31 -3.15 9.81
C GLN A 255 -27.92 -3.37 11.29
N ASN A 256 -28.63 -4.25 12.01
CA ASN A 256 -28.35 -4.58 13.41
C ASN A 256 -27.15 -5.54 13.61
N LYS A 257 -26.58 -6.08 12.52
CA LYS A 257 -25.35 -6.88 12.52
C LYS A 257 -24.10 -6.00 12.36
N ASN A 258 -24.25 -4.70 12.05
CA ASN A 258 -23.14 -3.76 11.87
C ASN A 258 -22.83 -3.02 13.18
N ARG A 259 -21.58 -3.11 13.67
CA ARG A 259 -21.12 -2.35 14.84
C ARG A 259 -21.08 -0.84 14.60
N TYR A 260 -20.85 -0.42 13.36
CA TYR A 260 -20.74 0.97 12.93
C TYR A 260 -21.54 1.17 11.64
N ARG A 261 -22.43 2.16 11.61
CA ARG A 261 -23.38 2.39 10.49
C ARG A 261 -22.66 2.82 9.19
N ASP A 262 -21.49 3.41 9.33
CA ASP A 262 -20.62 3.97 8.30
C ASP A 262 -19.56 2.99 7.78
N ILE A 263 -19.46 1.79 8.37
CA ILE A 263 -18.41 0.80 8.04
C ILE A 263 -19.08 -0.48 7.52
N SER A 264 -19.35 -0.50 6.22
CA SER A 264 -19.94 -1.63 5.50
C SER A 264 -18.89 -2.41 4.69
N PRO A 265 -18.99 -3.75 4.59
CA PRO A 265 -18.25 -4.52 3.59
C PRO A 265 -18.70 -4.16 2.17
N TYR A 266 -17.82 -4.36 1.18
CA TYR A 266 -18.24 -4.41 -0.22
C TYR A 266 -19.01 -5.71 -0.49
N ASP A 267 -20.06 -5.65 -1.32
CA ASP A 267 -20.88 -6.82 -1.61
C ASP A 267 -20.13 -7.88 -2.44
N VAL A 268 -19.18 -7.43 -3.28
CA VAL A 268 -18.40 -8.29 -4.19
C VAL A 268 -17.27 -9.09 -3.52
N THR A 269 -16.87 -8.72 -2.30
CA THR A 269 -15.79 -9.40 -1.53
C THR A 269 -16.23 -9.79 -0.12
N ARG A 270 -17.51 -9.61 0.23
CA ARG A 270 -18.01 -9.99 1.56
C ARG A 270 -17.88 -11.49 1.79
N VAL A 271 -17.76 -11.89 3.06
CA VAL A 271 -17.99 -13.30 3.40
C VAL A 271 -19.50 -13.56 3.35
N ILE A 272 -19.88 -14.69 2.76
CA ILE A 272 -21.26 -15.15 2.61
C ILE A 272 -21.41 -16.39 3.50
N LEU A 273 -22.29 -16.34 4.49
CA LEU A 273 -22.58 -17.48 5.37
C LEU A 273 -23.55 -18.44 4.67
N MET A 274 -23.14 -19.69 4.50
CA MET A 274 -23.93 -20.72 3.82
C MET A 274 -24.97 -21.34 4.76
N SER A 275 -24.61 -21.53 6.04
CA SER A 275 -25.50 -22.04 7.10
C SER A 275 -25.79 -20.99 8.19
N GLY A 276 -25.79 -19.71 7.82
CA GLY A 276 -26.07 -18.59 8.73
C GLY A 276 -27.51 -18.61 9.26
N THR A 277 -27.69 -18.85 10.56
CA THR A 277 -29.01 -18.94 11.22
C THR A 277 -29.83 -17.64 11.15
N SER A 278 -29.18 -16.52 10.89
CA SER A 278 -29.75 -15.18 10.78
C SER A 278 -29.73 -14.63 9.34
N GLY A 279 -29.52 -15.49 8.33
CA GLY A 279 -29.25 -15.11 6.94
C GLY A 279 -27.75 -15.08 6.62
N ASP A 280 -27.42 -14.80 5.35
CA ASP A 280 -26.10 -15.02 4.76
C ASP A 280 -25.05 -13.92 5.05
N TYR A 281 -25.43 -12.87 5.78
CA TYR A 281 -24.61 -11.68 5.96
C TYR A 281 -23.84 -11.65 7.29
N ILE A 282 -22.54 -11.37 7.19
CA ILE A 282 -21.67 -10.90 8.27
C ILE A 282 -20.82 -9.70 7.78
N ASN A 283 -20.48 -8.76 8.68
CA ASN A 283 -19.63 -7.61 8.35
C ASN A 283 -18.14 -8.01 8.28
N ALA A 284 -17.80 -8.75 7.23
CA ALA A 284 -16.47 -9.25 6.93
C ALA A 284 -16.20 -9.21 5.43
N ASN A 285 -14.94 -9.05 5.03
CA ASN A 285 -14.50 -9.23 3.64
C ASN A 285 -13.31 -10.18 3.58
N TYR A 286 -13.22 -10.94 2.50
CA TYR A 286 -11.94 -11.51 2.08
C TYR A 286 -11.00 -10.38 1.67
N VAL A 287 -9.75 -10.48 2.10
CA VAL A 287 -8.64 -9.62 1.65
C VAL A 287 -7.48 -10.55 1.34
N ASN A 288 -7.01 -10.54 0.10
CA ASN A 288 -5.91 -11.36 -0.38
C ASN A 288 -4.76 -10.43 -0.78
N MET A 289 -3.56 -10.72 -0.28
CA MET A 289 -2.35 -9.94 -0.54
C MET A 289 -1.35 -10.84 -1.27
N GLU A 290 -1.18 -10.61 -2.57
CA GLU A 290 -0.23 -11.35 -3.39
C GLU A 290 1.18 -10.77 -3.23
N ILE A 291 2.18 -11.64 -3.15
CA ILE A 291 3.60 -11.28 -3.01
C ILE A 291 4.31 -11.66 -4.33
N PRO A 292 4.68 -10.68 -5.18
CA PRO A 292 5.41 -10.93 -6.42
C PRO A 292 6.68 -11.77 -6.22
N GLY A 293 7.14 -12.40 -7.31
CA GLY A 293 8.33 -13.29 -7.33
C GLY A 293 8.17 -14.63 -6.59
N SER A 294 7.51 -14.62 -5.42
CA SER A 294 7.44 -15.75 -4.48
C SER A 294 6.31 -16.75 -4.74
N GLY A 295 5.23 -16.31 -5.39
CA GLY A 295 3.98 -17.08 -5.53
C GLY A 295 3.17 -17.23 -4.23
N ILE A 296 3.52 -16.48 -3.17
CA ILE A 296 2.78 -16.45 -1.91
C ILE A 296 1.56 -15.53 -2.07
N VAL A 297 0.41 -15.98 -1.55
CA VAL A 297 -0.80 -15.15 -1.39
C VAL A 297 -1.25 -15.24 0.05
N ASN A 298 -1.01 -14.19 0.83
CA ASN A 298 -1.46 -14.10 2.20
C ASN A 298 -2.98 -13.82 2.19
N ARG A 299 -3.76 -14.82 2.59
CA ARG A 299 -5.23 -14.75 2.64
C ARG A 299 -5.70 -14.32 4.03
N TYR A 300 -6.69 -13.44 4.04
CA TYR A 300 -7.29 -12.89 5.24
C TYR A 300 -8.81 -12.83 5.13
N ILE A 301 -9.47 -12.87 6.29
CA ILE A 301 -10.82 -12.32 6.45
C ILE A 301 -10.71 -11.13 7.40
N ALA A 302 -10.92 -9.92 6.86
CA ALA A 302 -10.94 -8.68 7.62
C ALA A 302 -12.37 -8.40 8.09
N THR A 303 -12.59 -8.47 9.40
CA THR A 303 -13.94 -8.43 10.01
C THR A 303 -14.04 -7.49 11.22
N GLN A 304 -15.25 -7.06 11.56
CA GLN A 304 -15.50 -6.30 12.80
C GLN A 304 -15.31 -7.19 14.05
N GLY A 305 -15.12 -6.57 15.22
CA GLY A 305 -15.20 -7.29 16.49
C GLY A 305 -16.65 -7.71 16.77
N PRO A 306 -16.97 -9.01 16.95
CA PRO A 306 -18.34 -9.51 17.05
C PRO A 306 -19.23 -8.75 18.02
N LEU A 307 -20.50 -8.58 17.66
CA LEU A 307 -21.57 -8.12 18.55
C LEU A 307 -22.14 -9.33 19.31
N GLY A 308 -22.85 -9.12 20.42
CA GLY A 308 -23.49 -10.22 21.15
C GLY A 308 -24.51 -11.00 20.30
N ASN A 309 -25.18 -10.34 19.36
CA ASN A 309 -26.10 -10.94 18.39
C ASN A 309 -25.43 -11.50 17.13
N THR A 310 -24.09 -11.44 17.01
CA THR A 310 -23.33 -11.96 15.84
C THR A 310 -22.20 -12.90 16.28
N VAL A 311 -22.25 -13.47 17.49
CA VAL A 311 -21.26 -14.45 17.96
C VAL A 311 -21.38 -15.76 17.19
N GLN A 312 -22.60 -16.26 16.98
CA GLN A 312 -22.84 -17.47 16.17
C GLN A 312 -22.42 -17.24 14.71
N ASP A 313 -22.84 -16.13 14.09
CA ASP A 313 -22.43 -15.73 12.74
C ASP A 313 -20.89 -15.73 12.58
N PHE A 314 -20.15 -15.27 13.58
CA PHE A 314 -18.68 -15.25 13.56
C PHE A 314 -18.06 -16.65 13.63
N TRP A 315 -18.57 -17.55 14.48
CA TRP A 315 -18.04 -18.92 14.52
C TRP A 315 -18.48 -19.77 13.32
N GLN A 316 -19.66 -19.48 12.74
CA GLN A 316 -20.07 -20.03 11.45
C GLN A 316 -19.06 -19.65 10.35
N MET A 317 -18.67 -18.37 10.31
CA MET A 317 -17.63 -17.86 9.42
C MET A 317 -16.27 -18.57 9.61
N VAL A 318 -15.87 -18.86 10.86
CA VAL A 318 -14.63 -19.60 11.18
C VAL A 318 -14.66 -21.02 10.59
N VAL A 319 -15.77 -21.75 10.75
CA VAL A 319 -15.92 -23.11 10.20
C VAL A 319 -15.96 -23.11 8.69
N GLU A 320 -16.80 -22.27 8.08
CA GLU A 320 -17.03 -22.26 6.64
C GLU A 320 -15.81 -21.75 5.85
N ALA A 321 -15.04 -20.82 6.40
CA ALA A 321 -13.75 -20.40 5.84
C ALA A 321 -12.59 -21.35 6.16
N GLN A 322 -12.83 -22.39 6.96
CA GLN A 322 -11.83 -23.35 7.46
C GLN A 322 -10.66 -22.72 8.24
N SER A 323 -10.82 -21.49 8.74
CA SER A 323 -9.80 -20.69 9.38
C SER A 323 -9.33 -21.28 10.72
N THR A 324 -8.07 -21.72 10.80
CA THR A 324 -7.45 -22.21 12.05
C THR A 324 -6.79 -21.11 12.90
N LEU A 325 -6.70 -19.87 12.38
CA LEU A 325 -6.04 -18.75 13.08
C LEU A 325 -6.94 -17.51 13.13
N VAL A 326 -7.12 -16.96 14.34
CA VAL A 326 -7.90 -15.75 14.63
C VAL A 326 -7.04 -14.73 15.36
N VAL A 327 -6.88 -13.54 14.80
CA VAL A 327 -6.05 -12.46 15.34
C VAL A 327 -6.91 -11.26 15.77
N MET A 328 -6.84 -10.91 17.04
CA MET A 328 -7.65 -9.90 17.71
C MET A 328 -6.81 -8.69 18.11
N VAL A 329 -6.79 -7.65 17.29
CA VAL A 329 -6.01 -6.43 17.51
C VAL A 329 -6.84 -5.39 18.29
N THR A 330 -7.36 -5.78 19.45
CA THR A 330 -8.16 -4.93 20.36
C THR A 330 -8.35 -5.57 21.75
N PRO A 331 -8.39 -4.78 22.84
CA PRO A 331 -9.09 -5.17 24.06
C PRO A 331 -10.63 -5.17 23.84
N LEU A 332 -11.37 -5.78 24.77
CA LEU A 332 -12.84 -5.84 24.75
C LEU A 332 -13.49 -4.46 24.97
N VAL A 333 -12.90 -3.63 25.84
CA VAL A 333 -13.42 -2.33 26.26
C VAL A 333 -12.28 -1.30 26.24
N GLU A 334 -12.55 -0.12 25.67
CA GLU A 334 -11.64 1.02 25.66
C GLU A 334 -12.39 2.24 26.21
N ARG A 335 -11.89 2.86 27.28
CA ARG A 335 -12.52 4.02 27.96
C ARG A 335 -14.00 3.82 28.29
N GLY A 336 -14.36 2.63 28.77
CA GLY A 336 -15.75 2.25 29.08
C GLY A 336 -16.64 1.99 27.86
N ARG A 337 -16.12 2.06 26.62
CA ARG A 337 -16.85 1.71 25.39
C ARG A 337 -16.46 0.32 24.91
N THR A 338 -17.43 -0.58 24.78
CA THR A 338 -17.23 -1.94 24.24
C THR A 338 -16.78 -1.88 22.78
N LYS A 339 -15.54 -2.31 22.52
CA LYS A 339 -14.95 -2.42 21.18
C LYS A 339 -15.15 -3.80 20.56
N CYS A 340 -15.22 -4.85 21.38
CA CYS A 340 -15.56 -6.19 20.95
C CYS A 340 -16.43 -6.87 22.01
N HIS A 341 -17.40 -7.70 21.62
CA HIS A 341 -18.02 -8.63 22.57
C HIS A 341 -17.05 -9.78 22.83
N GLN A 342 -17.13 -10.42 24.01
CA GLN A 342 -16.35 -11.63 24.27
C GLN A 342 -17.05 -12.81 23.58
N TYR A 343 -16.51 -13.23 22.44
CA TYR A 343 -17.07 -14.30 21.62
C TYR A 343 -16.51 -15.70 21.98
N TRP A 344 -15.85 -15.83 23.12
CA TRP A 344 -15.20 -17.08 23.56
C TRP A 344 -15.48 -17.39 25.04
N PRO A 345 -15.54 -18.67 25.45
CA PRO A 345 -15.72 -19.05 26.86
C PRO A 345 -14.46 -18.83 27.68
N ALA A 346 -14.58 -18.86 29.01
CA ALA A 346 -13.42 -18.91 29.90
C ALA A 346 -12.65 -20.25 29.76
N LEU A 347 -11.40 -20.29 30.25
CA LEU A 347 -10.55 -21.47 30.25
C LEU A 347 -11.28 -22.72 30.82
N LEU A 348 -11.19 -23.84 30.10
CA LEU A 348 -11.86 -25.12 30.34
C LEU A 348 -13.40 -25.09 30.35
N GLN A 349 -14.02 -23.99 29.88
CA GLN A 349 -15.46 -23.91 29.64
C GLN A 349 -15.80 -24.02 28.15
N THR A 350 -17.06 -24.36 27.87
CA THR A 350 -17.64 -24.43 26.52
C THR A 350 -18.71 -23.35 26.34
N MET A 351 -18.73 -22.74 25.15
CA MET A 351 -19.79 -21.87 24.66
C MET A 351 -20.60 -22.62 23.59
N GLU A 352 -21.92 -22.71 23.79
CA GLU A 352 -22.84 -23.44 22.92
C GLU A 352 -23.52 -22.46 21.95
N LEU A 353 -23.37 -22.70 20.63
CA LEU A 353 -23.78 -21.79 19.56
C LEU A 353 -24.59 -22.53 18.48
N GLY A 354 -25.71 -23.12 18.90
CA GLY A 354 -26.50 -24.01 18.04
C GLY A 354 -25.76 -25.33 17.83
N HIS A 355 -25.42 -25.68 16.59
CA HIS A 355 -24.64 -26.88 16.29
C HIS A 355 -23.13 -26.72 16.54
N LEU A 356 -22.63 -25.51 16.82
CA LEU A 356 -21.21 -25.26 17.10
C LEU A 356 -20.93 -25.16 18.59
N HIS A 357 -20.00 -25.98 19.09
CA HIS A 357 -19.49 -25.91 20.46
C HIS A 357 -18.04 -25.44 20.44
N VAL A 358 -17.77 -24.32 21.11
CA VAL A 358 -16.42 -23.74 21.27
C VAL A 358 -15.94 -24.05 22.68
N THR A 359 -14.87 -24.84 22.87
CA THR A 359 -14.24 -25.07 24.19
C THR A 359 -12.90 -24.36 24.26
N CYS A 360 -12.63 -23.56 25.29
CA CYS A 360 -11.30 -23.00 25.54
C CYS A 360 -10.41 -24.06 26.21
N THR A 361 -9.46 -24.61 25.45
CA THR A 361 -8.53 -25.65 25.94
C THR A 361 -7.30 -25.05 26.61
N LYS A 362 -6.90 -23.83 26.22
CA LYS A 362 -5.70 -23.15 26.74
C LYS A 362 -5.90 -21.63 26.73
N GLU A 363 -5.38 -20.95 27.76
CA GLU A 363 -5.26 -19.49 27.82
C GLU A 363 -3.94 -19.13 28.50
N GLU A 364 -3.10 -18.37 27.81
CA GLU A 364 -1.79 -17.89 28.28
C GLU A 364 -1.72 -16.38 28.10
N VAL A 365 -1.61 -15.66 29.23
CA VAL A 365 -1.32 -14.22 29.23
C VAL A 365 0.19 -14.05 29.33
N GLU A 366 0.79 -13.27 28.42
CA GLU A 366 2.22 -13.02 28.48
C GLU A 366 2.57 -12.18 29.73
N PRO A 367 3.74 -12.38 30.39
CA PRO A 367 4.16 -11.58 31.55
C PRO A 367 4.19 -10.05 31.33
N SER A 368 4.24 -9.59 30.08
CA SER A 368 4.14 -8.16 29.73
C SER A 368 2.71 -7.59 29.85
N GLY A 369 1.69 -8.46 29.88
CA GLY A 369 0.28 -8.09 29.71
C GLY A 369 -0.10 -7.67 28.28
N SER A 370 0.84 -7.66 27.34
CA SER A 370 0.65 -7.12 25.99
C SER A 370 -0.07 -8.10 25.06
N PHE A 371 0.13 -9.40 25.25
CA PHE A 371 -0.49 -10.46 24.45
C PHE A 371 -1.28 -11.44 25.32
N VAL A 372 -2.37 -11.98 24.75
CA VAL A 372 -3.01 -13.22 25.24
C VAL A 372 -3.12 -14.20 24.09
N PHE A 373 -2.67 -15.43 24.33
CA PHE A 373 -2.80 -16.55 23.39
C PHE A 373 -3.82 -17.54 23.94
N ARG A 374 -4.67 -18.08 23.07
CA ARG A 374 -5.63 -19.13 23.43
C ARG A 374 -5.68 -20.21 22.37
N GLU A 375 -6.09 -21.39 22.80
CA GLU A 375 -6.46 -22.50 21.92
C GLU A 375 -7.93 -22.83 22.16
N PHE A 376 -8.69 -22.94 21.08
CA PHE A 376 -10.07 -23.39 21.11
C PHE A 376 -10.22 -24.71 20.36
N ARG A 377 -10.92 -25.66 20.96
CA ARG A 377 -11.50 -26.79 20.23
C ARG A 377 -12.88 -26.38 19.75
N LEU A 378 -13.11 -26.46 18.44
CA LEU A 378 -14.35 -26.09 17.77
C LEU A 378 -14.99 -27.37 17.21
N THR A 379 -16.05 -27.83 17.86
CA THR A 379 -16.76 -29.08 17.54
C THR A 379 -18.07 -28.76 16.83
N ASN A 380 -18.31 -29.36 15.67
CA ASN A 380 -19.60 -29.30 14.98
C ASN A 380 -20.44 -30.55 15.31
N LEU A 381 -21.57 -30.37 15.98
CA LEU A 381 -22.44 -31.45 16.45
C LEU A 381 -23.28 -32.11 15.35
N GLU A 382 -23.41 -31.49 14.16
CA GLU A 382 -24.12 -32.07 13.01
C GLU A 382 -23.22 -32.96 12.15
N THR A 383 -21.89 -32.78 12.21
CA THR A 383 -20.91 -33.52 11.38
C THR A 383 -19.90 -34.34 12.19
N GLU A 384 -19.87 -34.18 13.51
CA GLU A 384 -18.84 -34.69 14.42
C GLU A 384 -17.40 -34.20 14.09
N GLU A 385 -17.24 -33.18 13.24
CA GLU A 385 -15.93 -32.60 12.94
C GLU A 385 -15.42 -31.74 14.11
N GLU A 386 -14.18 -31.99 14.54
CA GLU A 386 -13.44 -31.12 15.45
C GLU A 386 -12.31 -30.38 14.74
N ARG A 387 -12.21 -29.07 14.97
CA ARG A 387 -11.11 -28.21 14.53
C ARG A 387 -10.38 -27.63 15.74
N HIS A 388 -9.11 -27.28 15.57
CA HIS A 388 -8.32 -26.55 16.57
C HIS A 388 -8.02 -25.16 16.05
N ILE A 389 -8.33 -24.14 16.85
CA ILE A 389 -8.28 -22.74 16.46
C ILE A 389 -7.34 -22.00 17.41
N SER A 390 -6.23 -21.48 16.87
CA SER A 390 -5.33 -20.58 17.59
C SER A 390 -5.91 -19.18 17.60
N HIS A 391 -5.90 -18.53 18.77
CA HIS A 391 -6.37 -17.16 18.97
C HIS A 391 -5.25 -16.32 19.55
N MET A 392 -4.97 -15.18 18.92
CA MET A 392 -3.86 -14.30 19.27
C MET A 392 -4.41 -12.88 19.48
N GLN A 393 -4.34 -12.38 20.71
CA GLN A 393 -4.89 -11.08 21.07
C GLN A 393 -3.79 -10.09 21.45
N TYR A 394 -3.72 -8.94 20.75
CA TYR A 394 -2.86 -7.82 21.11
C TYR A 394 -3.65 -6.79 21.93
N LEU A 395 -3.21 -6.56 23.17
CA LEU A 395 -3.84 -5.66 24.14
C LEU A 395 -3.14 -4.31 24.26
N ALA A 396 -1.82 -4.24 24.07
CA ALA A 396 -1.05 -3.00 24.30
C ALA A 396 -1.16 -1.95 23.17
N TRP A 397 -2.11 -2.09 22.23
CA TRP A 397 -2.41 -1.02 21.28
C TRP A 397 -3.27 0.07 21.95
N PRO A 398 -2.78 1.32 22.10
CA PRO A 398 -3.46 2.35 22.88
C PRO A 398 -4.77 2.85 22.25
N ASP A 399 -5.69 3.32 23.10
CA ASP A 399 -6.98 3.93 22.73
C ASP A 399 -6.88 5.14 21.77
N HIS A 400 -5.71 5.74 21.67
CA HIS A 400 -5.42 6.94 20.87
C HIS A 400 -4.19 6.69 20.01
N GLY A 401 -4.38 6.75 18.69
CA GLY A 401 -3.29 6.57 17.73
C GLY A 401 -2.77 5.15 17.66
N VAL A 402 -1.53 4.98 18.12
CA VAL A 402 -0.58 3.91 17.76
C VAL A 402 0.35 3.64 18.94
N PRO A 403 0.97 2.46 19.06
CA PRO A 403 2.03 2.20 20.05
C PRO A 403 3.16 3.22 19.95
N ASP A 404 3.70 3.67 21.08
CA ASP A 404 4.84 4.60 21.13
C ASP A 404 6.17 3.95 20.68
N ASP A 405 6.25 2.62 20.75
CA ASP A 405 7.35 1.80 20.22
C ASP A 405 6.77 0.65 19.36
N SER A 406 7.40 0.42 18.20
CA SER A 406 6.99 -0.61 17.26
C SER A 406 7.51 -2.01 17.62
N ALA A 407 8.45 -2.17 18.55
CA ALA A 407 9.07 -3.48 18.82
C ALA A 407 8.07 -4.57 19.22
N GLN A 408 7.13 -4.29 20.14
CA GLN A 408 6.08 -5.24 20.51
C GLN A 408 5.12 -5.57 19.35
N PHE A 409 4.84 -4.60 18.48
CA PHE A 409 3.98 -4.83 17.31
C PHE A 409 4.70 -5.67 16.23
N LEU A 410 6.01 -5.47 16.05
CA LEU A 410 6.85 -6.30 15.18
C LEU A 410 6.96 -7.73 15.71
N GLU A 411 7.17 -7.91 17.03
CA GLU A 411 7.13 -9.25 17.64
C GLU A 411 5.76 -9.92 17.44
N PHE A 412 4.66 -9.23 17.75
CA PHE A 412 3.32 -9.80 17.54
C PHE A 412 3.08 -10.21 16.08
N THR A 413 3.58 -9.41 15.13
CA THR A 413 3.49 -9.73 13.70
C THR A 413 4.32 -10.97 13.36
N ASP A 414 5.55 -11.11 13.85
CA ASP A 414 6.36 -12.33 13.71
C ASP A 414 5.69 -13.57 14.33
N ARG A 415 5.09 -13.45 15.53
CA ARG A 415 4.33 -14.53 16.17
C ARG A 415 3.14 -14.97 15.29
N VAL A 416 2.40 -14.02 14.70
CA VAL A 416 1.29 -14.31 13.76
C VAL A 416 1.81 -14.99 12.49
N ARG A 417 2.91 -14.52 11.92
CA ARG A 417 3.55 -15.12 10.73
C ARG A 417 4.01 -16.56 10.99
N LYS A 418 4.58 -16.83 12.17
CA LYS A 418 4.96 -18.18 12.62
C LYS A 418 3.73 -19.10 12.75
N ALA A 419 2.62 -18.60 13.29
CA ALA A 419 1.36 -19.36 13.37
C ALA A 419 0.71 -19.62 12.00
N ARG A 420 1.01 -18.80 10.98
CA ARG A 420 0.52 -18.97 9.59
C ARG A 420 1.27 -20.06 8.80
N VAL A 421 2.49 -20.45 9.19
CA VAL A 421 3.37 -21.28 8.36
C VAL A 421 2.67 -22.59 7.93
N GLY A 422 2.46 -22.74 6.62
CA GLY A 422 1.82 -23.91 6.00
C GLY A 422 0.30 -23.80 5.80
N MET A 423 -0.36 -22.77 6.32
CA MET A 423 -1.78 -22.49 6.02
C MET A 423 -1.97 -22.04 4.57
N VAL A 424 -3.09 -22.44 3.97
CA VAL A 424 -3.59 -21.91 2.69
C VAL A 424 -4.94 -21.19 2.83
N GLU A 425 -5.63 -21.49 3.93
CA GLU A 425 -6.88 -20.95 4.44
C GLU A 425 -6.70 -19.49 4.93
N PRO A 426 -7.74 -18.64 4.89
CA PRO A 426 -7.63 -17.27 5.34
C PRO A 426 -7.47 -17.17 6.86
N THR A 427 -6.53 -16.33 7.31
CA THR A 427 -6.46 -15.91 8.72
C THR A 427 -7.51 -14.85 9.01
N ILE A 428 -8.34 -15.05 10.04
CA ILE A 428 -9.33 -14.04 10.45
C ILE A 428 -8.60 -12.95 11.24
N VAL A 429 -8.68 -11.69 10.81
CA VAL A 429 -8.09 -10.56 11.51
C VAL A 429 -9.17 -9.52 11.81
N HIS A 430 -9.30 -9.16 13.08
CA HIS A 430 -10.29 -8.17 13.51
C HIS A 430 -9.71 -7.18 14.52
N CYS A 431 -10.42 -6.07 14.70
CA CYS A 431 -10.24 -5.18 15.83
C CYS A 431 -11.63 -4.78 16.34
N SER A 432 -11.94 -3.49 16.49
CA SER A 432 -13.33 -3.04 16.70
C SER A 432 -14.11 -3.01 15.37
N ALA A 433 -13.61 -2.25 14.39
CA ALA A 433 -14.27 -2.03 13.11
C ALA A 433 -13.76 -2.92 11.96
N GLY A 434 -12.64 -3.61 12.16
CA GLY A 434 -12.04 -4.44 11.11
C GLY A 434 -11.36 -3.65 9.99
N ILE A 435 -10.90 -2.41 10.25
CA ILE A 435 -10.30 -1.55 9.21
C ILE A 435 -8.96 -0.89 9.62
N GLY A 436 -8.88 -0.23 10.77
CA GLY A 436 -7.69 0.52 11.20
C GLY A 436 -6.52 -0.37 11.60
N ARG A 437 -6.53 -0.85 12.85
CA ARG A 437 -5.52 -1.78 13.40
C ARG A 437 -5.40 -3.07 12.59
N THR A 438 -6.51 -3.53 12.01
CA THR A 438 -6.58 -4.67 11.07
C THR A 438 -5.74 -4.42 9.81
N GLY A 439 -5.90 -3.26 9.16
CA GLY A 439 -5.11 -2.91 7.97
C GLY A 439 -3.63 -2.68 8.29
N VAL A 440 -3.29 -2.19 9.49
CA VAL A 440 -1.88 -2.05 9.88
C VAL A 440 -1.18 -3.41 10.03
N LEU A 441 -1.81 -4.40 10.68
CA LEU A 441 -1.24 -5.74 10.77
C LEU A 441 -1.04 -6.36 9.38
N ILE A 442 -2.05 -6.27 8.51
CA ILE A 442 -2.01 -6.83 7.16
C ILE A 442 -0.93 -6.12 6.31
N LEU A 443 -0.77 -4.80 6.41
CA LEU A 443 0.30 -4.08 5.71
C LEU A 443 1.68 -4.51 6.22
N MET A 444 1.86 -4.58 7.54
CA MET A 444 3.14 -4.98 8.14
C MET A 444 3.54 -6.40 7.71
N GLU A 445 2.62 -7.37 7.79
CA GLU A 445 2.85 -8.75 7.37
C GLU A 445 3.13 -8.87 5.85
N THR A 446 2.41 -8.11 5.02
CA THR A 446 2.65 -8.04 3.57
C THR A 446 4.03 -7.46 3.28
N ALA A 447 4.41 -6.36 3.94
CA ALA A 447 5.71 -5.71 3.77
C ALA A 447 6.87 -6.59 4.25
N MET A 448 6.72 -7.35 5.34
CA MET A 448 7.73 -8.34 5.77
C MET A 448 7.95 -9.40 4.67
N CYS A 449 6.87 -9.91 4.07
CA CYS A 449 6.98 -10.90 2.98
C CYS A 449 7.60 -10.32 1.69
N LEU A 450 7.36 -9.04 1.37
CA LEU A 450 8.02 -8.37 0.24
C LEU A 450 9.53 -8.20 0.48
N ILE A 451 9.93 -7.75 1.68
CA ILE A 451 11.35 -7.64 2.08
C ILE A 451 12.04 -9.01 1.99
N GLU A 452 11.40 -10.08 2.45
CA GLU A 452 11.91 -11.45 2.36
C GLU A 452 12.01 -11.98 0.93
N ALA A 453 11.06 -11.60 0.06
CA ALA A 453 11.07 -11.90 -1.37
C ALA A 453 12.05 -11.04 -2.19
N ASN A 454 12.72 -10.07 -1.57
CA ASN A 454 13.57 -9.06 -2.21
C ASN A 454 12.84 -8.14 -3.22
N GLU A 455 11.54 -7.92 -2.97
CA GLU A 455 10.64 -7.09 -3.78
C GLU A 455 10.46 -5.69 -3.16
N PRO A 456 10.27 -4.63 -3.96
CA PRO A 456 10.10 -3.26 -3.46
C PRO A 456 8.81 -3.09 -2.64
N VAL A 457 8.86 -2.25 -1.61
CA VAL A 457 7.74 -2.01 -0.71
C VAL A 457 7.18 -0.60 -0.88
N TYR A 458 5.96 -0.51 -1.40
CA TYR A 458 5.21 0.74 -1.52
C TYR A 458 3.96 0.71 -0.62
N PRO A 459 4.02 1.21 0.63
CA PRO A 459 2.91 1.11 1.58
C PRO A 459 1.58 1.69 1.07
N LEU A 460 1.63 2.72 0.23
CA LEU A 460 0.43 3.34 -0.36
C LEU A 460 -0.32 2.35 -1.26
N ASP A 461 0.40 1.55 -2.05
CA ASP A 461 -0.18 0.53 -2.92
C ASP A 461 -0.68 -0.69 -2.14
N ILE A 462 -0.01 -1.04 -1.04
CA ILE A 462 -0.53 -2.07 -0.12
C ILE A 462 -1.85 -1.59 0.52
N VAL A 463 -1.98 -0.31 0.89
CA VAL A 463 -3.27 0.26 1.31
C VAL A 463 -4.28 0.28 0.17
N ARG A 464 -3.87 0.61 -1.07
CA ARG A 464 -4.75 0.62 -2.25
C ARG A 464 -5.34 -0.76 -2.52
N ALA A 465 -4.51 -1.81 -2.56
CA ALA A 465 -4.91 -3.21 -2.73
C ALA A 465 -5.82 -3.72 -1.60
N MET A 466 -5.58 -3.30 -0.35
CA MET A 466 -6.51 -3.59 0.76
C MET A 466 -7.84 -2.83 0.61
N ARG A 467 -7.81 -1.54 0.24
CA ARG A 467 -9.00 -0.67 0.13
C ARG A 467 -9.91 -1.03 -1.03
N ASP A 468 -9.41 -1.75 -2.02
CA ASP A 468 -10.20 -2.38 -3.08
C ASP A 468 -11.00 -3.60 -2.60
N GLN A 469 -10.54 -4.25 -1.52
CA GLN A 469 -11.13 -5.50 -1.00
C GLN A 469 -11.96 -5.28 0.28
N ARG A 470 -11.62 -4.27 1.09
CA ARG A 470 -12.45 -3.76 2.19
C ARG A 470 -12.27 -2.25 2.34
N ALA A 471 -13.37 -1.49 2.40
CA ALA A 471 -13.29 -0.03 2.51
C ALA A 471 -12.54 0.43 3.77
N MET A 472 -11.86 1.58 3.68
CA MET A 472 -11.21 2.30 4.79
C MET A 472 -10.11 1.56 5.56
N MET A 473 -9.53 0.51 4.98
CA MET A 473 -8.35 -0.17 5.53
C MET A 473 -7.21 0.84 5.77
N ILE A 474 -6.65 0.79 6.98
CA ILE A 474 -5.90 1.87 7.65
C ILE A 474 -6.70 3.18 7.71
N GLN A 475 -7.13 3.54 8.93
CA GLN A 475 -8.22 4.50 9.13
C GLN A 475 -7.73 5.96 9.26
N THR A 476 -6.54 6.17 9.83
CA THR A 476 -5.96 7.49 10.17
C THR A 476 -4.52 7.65 9.66
N ALA A 477 -4.11 8.89 9.42
CA ALA A 477 -2.74 9.25 9.06
C ALA A 477 -1.70 8.72 10.06
N SER A 478 -2.01 8.76 11.36
CA SER A 478 -1.14 8.22 12.43
C SER A 478 -0.92 6.70 12.31
N GLN A 479 -1.95 5.92 11.97
CA GLN A 479 -1.82 4.49 11.75
C GLN A 479 -0.97 4.17 10.51
N TYR A 480 -1.12 4.96 9.45
CA TYR A 480 -0.33 4.82 8.23
C TYR A 480 1.15 5.18 8.45
N ARG A 481 1.41 6.32 9.11
CA ARG A 481 2.77 6.75 9.47
C ARG A 481 3.48 5.70 10.34
N PHE A 482 2.84 5.24 11.41
CA PHE A 482 3.40 4.22 12.31
C PHE A 482 3.80 2.93 11.60
N VAL A 483 2.97 2.43 10.66
CA VAL A 483 3.33 1.21 9.92
C VAL A 483 4.43 1.47 8.89
N CYS A 484 4.47 2.64 8.27
CA CYS A 484 5.60 3.05 7.41
C CYS A 484 6.93 3.11 8.22
N GLU A 485 6.90 3.70 9.42
CA GLU A 485 8.05 3.75 10.34
C GLU A 485 8.44 2.33 10.82
N SER A 486 7.46 1.46 11.09
CA SER A 486 7.68 0.06 11.49
C SER A 486 8.29 -0.78 10.35
N VAL A 487 7.85 -0.58 9.10
CA VAL A 487 8.39 -1.24 7.91
C VAL A 487 9.82 -0.79 7.65
N HIS A 488 10.09 0.52 7.65
CA HIS A 488 11.44 1.03 7.49
C HIS A 488 12.36 0.49 8.59
N ARG A 489 11.93 0.52 9.85
CA ARG A 489 12.70 -0.04 10.98
C ARG A 489 12.99 -1.52 10.82
N ALA A 490 12.00 -2.33 10.45
CA ALA A 490 12.16 -3.78 10.29
C ALA A 490 13.25 -4.13 9.25
N TYR A 491 13.35 -3.33 8.18
CA TYR A 491 14.43 -3.41 7.19
C TYR A 491 15.75 -2.85 7.74
N SER A 492 15.77 -1.61 8.24
CA SER A 492 17.01 -0.90 8.59
C SER A 492 17.74 -1.48 9.82
N GLU A 493 17.01 -2.08 10.76
CA GLU A 493 17.59 -2.81 11.90
C GLU A 493 17.92 -4.28 11.56
N GLY A 494 17.62 -4.73 10.34
CA GLY A 494 17.90 -6.11 9.88
C GLY A 494 17.02 -7.19 10.53
N ILE A 495 15.91 -6.79 11.15
CA ILE A 495 14.91 -7.68 11.77
C ILE A 495 14.28 -8.57 10.70
N VAL A 496 14.02 -8.00 9.52
CA VAL A 496 13.53 -8.70 8.32
C VAL A 496 14.43 -8.34 7.15
N LYS A 497 14.76 -9.33 6.30
CA LYS A 497 15.73 -9.20 5.20
C LYS A 497 15.45 -10.23 4.11
N PRO A 498 15.92 -10.01 2.86
CA PRO A 498 15.85 -10.99 1.79
C PRO A 498 16.32 -12.38 2.21
N LEU A 499 15.53 -13.41 1.90
CA LEU A 499 15.89 -14.80 2.16
C LEU A 499 16.99 -15.27 1.17
N PRO A 500 17.85 -16.25 1.52
CA PRO A 500 18.97 -16.69 0.68
C PRO A 500 18.59 -17.10 -0.76
N GLU A 501 17.36 -17.57 -0.98
CA GLU A 501 16.81 -17.90 -2.30
C GLU A 501 16.41 -16.69 -3.16
N PHE A 502 16.19 -15.52 -2.55
CA PHE A 502 15.89 -14.24 -3.23
C PHE A 502 17.05 -13.23 -3.17
N GLN A 503 18.11 -13.53 -2.39
CA GLN A 503 19.36 -12.78 -2.44
C GLN A 503 20.01 -12.91 -3.82
N ARG A 504 20.32 -11.78 -4.44
CA ARG A 504 21.05 -11.73 -5.71
C ARG A 504 22.44 -12.34 -5.49
N VAL A 505 22.79 -13.37 -6.26
CA VAL A 505 24.15 -13.93 -6.26
C VAL A 505 25.09 -12.89 -6.84
N VAL A 506 26.11 -12.52 -6.06
CA VAL A 506 27.16 -11.53 -6.39
C VAL A 506 28.29 -12.19 -7.19
#